data_AF-A0A815LR99-F1
#
_entry.id   AF-A0A815LR99-F1
#
_cell.length_a   1.000
_cell.length_b   1.000
_cell.length_c   1.000
_cell.angle_alpha   90.00
_cell.angle_beta   90.00
_cell.angle_gamma   90.00
#
_symmetry.space_group_name_H-M   'P 1'
#
loop_
_entity.id
_entity.type
_entity.pdbx_description
1 polymer ?
#
loop_
_entity_poly.entity_id
_entity_poly.type
_entity_poly.pdbx_seq_one_letter_code
_entity_poly.pdbx_strand_id
1 'polypeptide(L)'
;MLTIAFLLSLYVCGLNGLIPYDGIIHRSTDGSSYAFLSSPNIGNHPSFIEQISPSSTLAVAWFSGGEQQPNCSIAVSLLKLNSQQFTPGVIVSERMNCSNQNPVPYWDNQTQQLVHVKESYAQMWHLYSEDRGITWTSPQIFYSTLGGWDRNRTIATFDKEGLLFPC
;
A
#
# COMPACT_ATOMS: atom_id res chain seq x y z
N MET A 1 0.99 2.74 69.56
CA MET A 1 2.15 2.44 68.68
C MET A 1 1.67 2.44 67.25
N LEU A 2 2.39 3.17 66.39
CA LEU A 2 2.02 3.62 65.05
C LEU A 2 2.03 2.47 64.03
N THR A 3 0.97 2.30 63.24
CA THR A 3 0.97 1.43 62.05
C THR A 3 1.19 2.32 60.83
N ILE A 4 2.35 2.21 60.19
CA ILE A 4 2.71 2.96 58.98
C ILE A 4 2.09 2.23 57.78
N ALA A 5 1.09 2.83 57.16
CA ALA A 5 0.59 2.40 55.86
C ALA A 5 1.44 3.05 54.75
N PHE A 6 2.21 2.23 54.03
CA PHE A 6 2.90 2.63 52.81
C PHE A 6 1.87 2.75 51.68
N LEU A 7 1.56 3.97 51.27
CA LEU A 7 0.88 4.26 50.01
C LEU A 7 1.93 4.32 48.89
N LEU A 8 2.10 3.21 48.16
CA LEU A 8 2.76 3.21 46.85
C LEU A 8 1.75 3.70 45.81
N SER A 9 1.80 4.98 45.46
CA SER A 9 1.18 5.46 44.22
C SER A 9 2.07 5.05 43.05
N LEU A 10 1.71 3.98 42.34
CA LEU A 10 2.26 3.70 41.01
C LEU A 10 1.74 4.77 40.04
N TYR A 11 2.58 5.77 39.77
CA TYR A 11 2.45 6.59 38.57
C TYR A 11 2.80 5.70 37.38
N VAL A 12 1.79 5.10 36.75
CA VAL A 12 1.92 4.59 35.38
C VAL A 12 1.88 5.83 34.48
N CYS A 13 3.04 6.45 34.26
CA CYS A 13 3.20 7.37 33.15
C CYS A 13 2.92 6.58 31.88
N GLY A 14 1.79 6.88 31.22
CA GLY A 14 1.52 6.41 29.87
C GLY A 14 2.65 6.89 28.97
N LEU A 15 3.54 5.99 28.60
CA LEU A 15 4.39 6.17 27.44
C LEU A 15 3.44 6.28 26.26
N ASN A 16 3.18 7.51 25.80
CA ASN A 16 2.74 7.75 24.43
C ASN A 16 3.88 7.29 23.53
N GLY A 17 3.98 5.97 23.34
CA GLY A 17 4.93 5.37 22.43
C GLY A 17 4.64 5.93 21.06
N LEU A 18 5.64 6.59 20.46
CA LEU A 18 5.62 6.88 19.03
C LEU A 18 5.24 5.58 18.32
N ILE A 19 4.20 5.63 17.49
CA ILE A 19 3.85 4.50 16.62
C ILE A 19 5.02 4.32 15.66
N PRO A 20 5.78 3.21 15.73
CA PRO A 20 6.90 3.00 14.83
C PRO A 20 6.36 2.65 13.44
N TYR A 21 6.77 3.39 12.42
CA TYR A 21 6.52 3.07 11.01
C TYR A 21 7.59 2.09 10.50
N ASP A 22 7.72 0.94 11.19
CA ASP A 22 8.77 -0.06 10.97
C ASP A 22 8.35 -1.21 10.03
N GLY A 23 7.08 -1.23 9.63
CA GLY A 23 6.48 -2.29 8.82
C GLY A 23 6.39 -3.64 9.52
N ILE A 24 6.59 -3.71 10.84
CA ILE A 24 6.49 -4.95 11.61
C ILE A 24 5.03 -5.26 11.90
N ILE A 25 4.68 -6.54 11.80
CA ILE A 25 3.34 -7.04 12.16
C ILE A 25 3.26 -7.14 13.67
N HIS A 26 2.41 -6.32 14.26
CA HIS A 26 2.04 -6.37 15.66
C HIS A 26 0.70 -7.07 15.85
N ARG A 27 0.53 -7.67 17.03
CA ARG A 27 -0.73 -8.26 17.47
C ARG A 27 -1.46 -7.28 18.36
N SER A 28 -2.71 -6.97 18.03
CA SER A 28 -3.60 -6.18 18.87
C SER A 28 -4.29 -7.06 19.93
N THR A 29 -4.78 -6.44 21.00
CA THR A 29 -5.50 -7.10 22.09
C THR A 29 -6.85 -7.67 21.66
N ASP A 30 -7.45 -7.14 20.59
CA ASP A 30 -8.67 -7.66 19.97
C ASP A 30 -8.45 -8.88 19.06
N GLY A 31 -7.19 -9.32 18.91
CA GLY A 31 -6.84 -10.43 18.03
C GLY A 31 -6.72 -10.05 16.56
N SER A 32 -6.75 -8.76 16.20
CA SER A 32 -6.31 -8.30 14.89
C SER A 32 -4.78 -8.22 14.81
N SER A 33 -4.26 -8.15 13.58
CA SER A 33 -2.85 -7.85 13.33
C SER A 33 -2.76 -6.57 12.52
N TYR A 34 -1.75 -5.74 12.81
CA TYR A 34 -1.55 -4.46 12.13
C TYR A 34 -0.06 -4.21 11.90
N ALA A 35 0.26 -3.39 10.90
CA ALA A 35 1.61 -2.90 10.64
C ALA A 35 1.51 -1.47 10.11
N PHE A 36 2.45 -0.61 10.50
CA PHE A 36 2.54 0.76 9.98
C PHE A 36 3.73 0.85 9.03
N LEU A 37 3.44 1.13 7.76
CA LEU A 37 4.46 1.17 6.71
C LEU A 37 5.14 2.53 6.63
N SER A 38 6.47 2.56 6.53
CA SER A 38 7.18 3.78 6.18
C SER A 38 6.93 4.14 4.72
N SER A 39 6.45 5.37 4.51
CA SER A 39 6.26 5.93 3.17
C SER A 39 7.57 6.58 2.69
N PRO A 40 7.98 6.38 1.43
CA PRO A 40 9.16 7.04 0.86
C PRO A 40 9.07 8.57 0.91
N ASN A 41 7.88 9.13 0.68
CA ASN A 41 7.61 10.57 0.75
C ASN A 41 6.69 10.89 1.93
N ILE A 42 6.75 12.15 2.40
CA ILE A 42 5.86 12.67 3.45
C ILE A 42 4.42 12.70 2.91
N GLY A 43 3.52 12.05 3.64
CA GLY A 43 2.13 11.86 3.23
C GLY A 43 1.93 10.53 2.51
N ASN A 44 0.80 9.89 2.79
CA ASN A 44 0.32 8.72 2.08
C ASN A 44 -1.18 8.58 2.30
N HIS A 45 -1.88 8.07 1.30
CA HIS A 45 -3.25 7.58 1.31
C HIS A 45 -3.55 7.03 -0.11
N PRO A 46 -4.74 6.52 -0.44
CA PRO A 46 -5.20 5.22 0.07
C PRO A 46 -4.24 4.08 -0.30
N SER A 47 -4.30 3.00 0.50
CA SER A 47 -3.54 1.76 0.26
C SER A 47 -4.45 0.61 -0.15
N PHE A 48 -4.00 -0.20 -1.12
CA PHE A 48 -4.63 -1.44 -1.55
C PHE A 48 -3.69 -2.61 -1.32
N ILE A 49 -4.26 -3.79 -1.06
CA ILE A 49 -3.50 -5.02 -0.82
C ILE A 49 -3.95 -6.12 -1.77
N GLU A 50 -2.98 -6.83 -2.33
CA GLU A 50 -3.20 -7.99 -3.19
C GLU A 50 -2.35 -9.17 -2.71
N GLN A 51 -2.89 -10.38 -2.75
CA GLN A 51 -2.14 -11.60 -2.51
C GLN A 51 -1.64 -12.18 -3.82
N ILE A 52 -0.32 -12.31 -3.94
CA ILE A 52 0.35 -12.89 -5.11
C ILE A 52 0.38 -14.41 -4.98
N SER A 53 -0.31 -15.11 -5.88
CA SER A 53 -0.29 -16.57 -5.97
C SER A 53 0.85 -17.05 -6.89
N PRO A 54 1.48 -18.22 -6.66
CA PRO A 54 1.32 -19.13 -5.53
C PRO A 54 2.23 -18.78 -4.34
N SER A 55 3.05 -17.72 -4.42
CA SER A 55 4.02 -17.40 -3.36
C SER A 55 3.37 -16.98 -2.04
N SER A 56 2.07 -16.65 -2.06
CA SER A 56 1.32 -16.10 -0.93
C SER A 56 1.96 -14.83 -0.35
N THR A 57 2.73 -14.11 -1.18
CA THR A 57 3.28 -12.80 -0.83
C THR A 57 2.15 -11.78 -0.87
N LEU A 58 2.07 -10.89 0.11
CA LEU A 58 1.17 -9.73 0.03
C LEU A 58 1.92 -8.56 -0.60
N ALA A 59 1.33 -7.93 -1.60
CA ALA A 59 1.78 -6.65 -2.13
C ALA A 59 0.81 -5.57 -1.66
N VAL A 60 1.34 -4.55 -0.98
CA VAL A 60 0.60 -3.36 -0.59
C VAL A 60 1.07 -2.21 -1.48
N ALA A 61 0.13 -1.51 -2.10
CA ALA A 61 0.41 -0.35 -2.93
C ALA A 61 -0.35 0.87 -2.41
N TRP A 62 0.28 2.05 -2.41
CA TRP A 62 -0.33 3.31 -1.95
C TRP A 62 0.21 4.49 -2.76
N PHE A 63 -0.46 5.65 -2.72
CA PHE A 63 0.21 6.87 -3.16
C PHE A 63 1.10 7.41 -2.05
N SER A 64 2.27 7.94 -2.42
CA SER A 64 3.31 8.45 -1.54
C SER A 64 3.60 9.92 -1.90
N GLY A 65 3.35 10.82 -0.95
CA GLY A 65 3.34 12.27 -1.15
C GLY A 65 2.01 12.90 -0.76
N GLY A 66 1.87 14.21 -0.99
CA GLY A 66 0.60 14.90 -0.79
C GLY A 66 -0.45 14.53 -1.85
N GLU A 67 -1.69 14.31 -1.43
CA GLU A 67 -2.82 14.14 -2.35
C GLU A 67 -2.94 15.38 -3.25
N GLN A 68 -3.17 15.17 -4.54
CA GLN A 68 -3.28 16.22 -5.56
C GLN A 68 -2.04 17.11 -5.71
N GLN A 69 -0.93 16.78 -5.04
CA GLN A 69 0.30 17.57 -5.12
C GLN A 69 1.21 17.07 -6.23
N PRO A 70 2.06 17.96 -6.78
CA PRO A 70 3.16 17.58 -7.66
C PRO A 70 4.05 16.50 -7.03
N ASN A 71 4.51 15.58 -7.87
CA ASN A 71 5.42 14.48 -7.51
C ASN A 71 4.80 13.46 -6.53
N CYS A 72 3.47 13.42 -6.41
CA CYS A 72 2.82 12.29 -5.75
C CYS A 72 3.08 11.03 -6.57
N SER A 73 3.62 10.00 -5.91
CA SER A 73 4.10 8.78 -6.54
C SER A 73 3.30 7.57 -6.09
N ILE A 74 3.46 6.43 -6.77
CA ILE A 74 2.97 5.14 -6.29
C ILE A 74 4.13 4.41 -5.65
N ALA A 75 3.93 3.93 -4.43
CA ALA A 75 4.86 3.07 -3.72
C ALA A 75 4.28 1.67 -3.51
N VAL A 76 5.16 0.67 -3.46
CA VAL A 76 4.83 -0.73 -3.19
C VAL A 76 5.71 -1.27 -2.06
N SER A 77 5.12 -2.09 -1.19
CA SER A 77 5.84 -2.90 -0.19
C SER A 77 5.33 -4.33 -0.22
N LEU A 78 6.22 -5.28 0.09
CA LEU A 78 5.94 -6.70 0.08
C LEU A 78 6.01 -7.30 1.48
N LEU A 79 5.09 -8.20 1.79
CA LEU A 79 5.20 -9.14 2.90
C LEU A 79 5.31 -10.55 2.35
N LYS A 80 6.51 -11.12 2.41
CA LYS A 80 6.74 -12.51 2.01
C LYS A 80 6.05 -13.47 2.98
N LEU A 81 5.64 -14.63 2.48
CA LEU A 81 5.09 -15.71 3.32
C LEU A 81 6.05 -16.01 4.48
N ASN A 82 5.48 -16.14 5.70
CA ASN A 82 6.19 -16.35 6.96
C ASN A 82 7.09 -15.19 7.44
N SER A 83 7.12 -14.06 6.73
CA SER A 83 7.73 -12.83 7.26
C SER A 83 6.83 -12.19 8.32
N GLN A 84 7.45 -11.52 9.29
CA GLN A 84 6.76 -10.65 10.25
C GLN A 84 6.97 -9.16 9.96
N GLN A 85 7.58 -8.85 8.81
CA GLN A 85 7.91 -7.48 8.43
C GLN A 85 7.74 -7.26 6.94
N PHE A 86 7.11 -6.14 6.61
CA PHE A 86 7.02 -5.60 5.27
C PHE A 86 8.37 -5.03 4.81
N THR A 87 8.68 -5.14 3.52
CA THR A 87 9.85 -4.43 2.96
C THR A 87 9.65 -2.91 3.07
N PRO A 88 10.72 -2.11 3.05
CA PRO A 88 10.58 -0.67 2.82
C PRO A 88 9.75 -0.39 1.57
N GLY A 89 8.98 0.69 1.58
CA GLY A 89 8.26 1.14 0.39
C GLY A 89 9.22 1.51 -0.74
N VAL A 90 8.94 1.05 -1.95
CA VAL A 90 9.70 1.36 -3.15
C VAL A 90 8.79 2.13 -4.10
N ILE A 91 9.25 3.29 -4.59
CA ILE A 91 8.53 4.06 -5.61
C ILE A 91 8.58 3.28 -6.93
N VAL A 92 7.41 2.95 -7.47
CA VAL A 92 7.25 2.21 -8.73
C VAL A 92 6.70 3.10 -9.86
N SER A 93 6.08 4.24 -9.53
CA SER A 93 5.59 5.20 -10.51
C SER A 93 5.68 6.62 -9.97
N GLU A 94 6.53 7.44 -10.58
CA GLU A 94 6.66 8.86 -10.27
C GLU A 94 6.81 9.64 -11.58
N ARG A 95 6.28 10.87 -11.59
CA ARG A 95 6.54 11.81 -12.67
C ARG A 95 6.60 13.22 -12.13
N MET A 96 7.60 13.96 -12.60
CA MET A 96 7.76 15.36 -12.28
C MET A 96 6.48 16.14 -12.62
N ASN A 97 6.03 16.97 -11.68
CA ASN A 97 4.85 17.83 -11.82
C ASN A 97 3.53 17.07 -12.07
N CYS A 98 3.48 15.78 -11.75
CA CYS A 98 2.27 14.96 -11.86
C CYS A 98 1.86 14.41 -10.50
N SER A 99 0.59 14.05 -10.35
CA SER A 99 0.08 13.34 -9.19
C SER A 99 -0.40 11.96 -9.63
N ASN A 100 0.35 10.92 -9.25
CA ASN A 100 -0.03 9.52 -9.47
C ASN A 100 -0.76 9.01 -8.23
N GLN A 101 -1.97 8.48 -8.40
CA GLN A 101 -2.83 8.11 -7.27
C GLN A 101 -3.66 6.87 -7.54
N ASN A 102 -4.27 6.36 -6.46
CA ASN A 102 -5.25 5.28 -6.48
C ASN A 102 -4.72 4.01 -7.16
N PRO A 103 -3.60 3.46 -6.65
CA PRO A 103 -3.04 2.25 -7.24
C PRO A 103 -3.95 1.05 -6.99
N VAL A 104 -4.25 0.28 -8.02
CA VAL A 104 -5.04 -0.95 -7.97
C VAL A 104 -4.13 -2.10 -8.37
N PRO A 105 -3.49 -2.79 -7.41
CA PRO A 105 -2.73 -4.00 -7.68
C PRO A 105 -3.67 -5.19 -7.93
N TYR A 106 -3.31 -6.07 -8.87
CA TYR A 106 -3.97 -7.37 -9.05
C TYR A 106 -2.99 -8.41 -9.60
N TRP A 107 -3.22 -9.68 -9.32
CA TRP A 107 -2.44 -10.79 -9.87
C TRP A 107 -3.19 -11.44 -11.04
N ASP A 108 -2.57 -11.53 -12.22
CA ASP A 108 -3.21 -12.07 -13.43
C ASP A 108 -2.96 -13.58 -13.67
N ASN A 109 -2.38 -14.26 -12.68
CA ASN A 109 -1.86 -15.65 -12.75
C ASN A 109 -0.44 -15.81 -13.34
N GLN A 110 0.18 -14.75 -13.84
CA GLN A 110 1.53 -14.79 -14.43
C GLN A 110 2.43 -13.67 -13.91
N THR A 111 1.91 -12.46 -13.79
CA THR A 111 2.61 -11.24 -13.41
C THR A 111 1.77 -10.42 -12.41
N GLN A 112 2.46 -9.65 -11.58
CA GLN A 112 1.82 -8.71 -10.68
C GLN A 112 1.56 -7.43 -11.45
N GLN A 113 0.30 -7.05 -11.54
CA GLN A 113 -0.16 -5.91 -12.31
C GLN A 113 -0.49 -4.75 -11.37
N LEU A 114 -0.33 -3.51 -11.84
CA LEU A 114 -0.75 -2.32 -11.12
C LEU A 114 -1.28 -1.29 -12.12
N VAL A 115 -2.52 -0.85 -11.90
CA VAL A 115 -3.11 0.28 -12.61
C VAL A 115 -3.24 1.45 -11.66
N HIS A 116 -3.01 2.67 -12.11
CA HIS A 116 -3.21 3.86 -11.30
C HIS A 116 -3.66 5.04 -12.16
N VAL A 117 -4.20 6.06 -11.52
CA VAL A 117 -4.62 7.29 -12.21
C VAL A 117 -3.49 8.30 -12.17
N LYS A 118 -3.28 8.99 -13.29
CA LYS A 118 -2.53 10.25 -13.34
C LYS A 118 -3.55 11.39 -13.33
N GLU A 119 -3.69 12.05 -12.19
CA GLU A 119 -4.84 12.93 -11.93
C GLU A 119 -4.88 14.17 -12.83
N SER A 120 -3.72 14.74 -13.19
CA SER A 120 -3.65 15.95 -14.03
C SER A 120 -4.31 15.80 -15.40
N TYR A 121 -4.52 14.56 -15.86
CA TYR A 121 -5.22 14.25 -17.10
C TYR A 121 -6.31 13.20 -16.89
N ALA A 122 -6.52 12.75 -15.65
CA ALA A 122 -7.35 11.61 -15.33
C ALA A 122 -7.16 10.43 -16.32
N GLN A 123 -5.89 10.08 -16.59
CA GLN A 123 -5.50 8.98 -17.47
C GLN A 123 -5.21 7.73 -16.65
N MET A 124 -5.54 6.56 -17.19
CA MET A 124 -5.12 5.30 -16.58
C MET A 124 -3.73 4.91 -17.06
N TRP A 125 -2.88 4.60 -16.10
CA TRP A 125 -1.52 4.16 -16.32
C TRP A 125 -1.34 2.76 -15.75
N HIS A 126 -0.45 2.01 -16.38
CA HIS A 126 -0.22 0.62 -16.07
C HIS A 126 1.27 0.30 -16.03
N LEU A 127 1.62 -0.58 -15.10
CA LEU A 127 2.93 -1.19 -14.96
C LEU A 127 2.75 -2.59 -14.40
N TYR A 128 3.75 -3.44 -14.61
CA TYR A 128 3.71 -4.82 -14.17
C TYR A 128 5.06 -5.30 -13.67
N SER A 129 5.03 -6.42 -12.98
CA SER A 129 6.18 -7.08 -12.39
C SER A 129 6.16 -8.57 -12.72
N GLU A 130 7.20 -9.05 -13.38
CA GLU A 130 7.38 -10.47 -13.74
C GLU A 130 7.97 -11.30 -12.57
N ASP A 131 8.50 -10.63 -11.55
CA ASP A 131 9.19 -11.24 -10.42
C ASP A 131 8.43 -11.07 -9.09
N ARG A 132 7.10 -11.01 -9.17
CA ARG A 132 6.18 -10.99 -8.02
C ARG A 132 6.31 -9.73 -7.14
N GLY A 133 6.40 -8.58 -7.80
CA GLY A 133 6.38 -7.26 -7.20
C GLY A 133 7.75 -6.73 -6.77
N ILE A 134 8.86 -7.41 -7.10
CA ILE A 134 10.22 -7.00 -6.70
C ILE A 134 10.72 -5.89 -7.63
N THR A 135 10.62 -6.09 -8.93
CA THR A 135 10.94 -5.10 -9.96
C THR A 135 9.73 -4.81 -10.83
N TRP A 136 9.67 -3.60 -11.37
CA TRP A 136 8.50 -3.10 -12.11
C TRP A 136 8.93 -2.45 -13.42
N THR A 137 8.10 -2.62 -14.44
CA THR A 137 8.27 -1.91 -15.72
C THR A 137 8.06 -0.40 -15.56
N SER A 138 8.58 0.38 -16.51
CA SER A 138 8.25 1.81 -16.57
C SER A 138 6.75 2.03 -16.85
N PRO A 139 6.06 2.93 -16.12
CA PRO A 139 4.63 3.16 -16.31
C PRO A 139 4.26 3.61 -17.73
N GLN A 140 3.28 2.95 -18.34
CA GLN A 140 2.73 3.24 -19.67
C GLN A 140 1.27 3.66 -19.61
N ILE A 141 0.78 4.40 -20.61
CA ILE A 141 -0.65 4.73 -20.71
C ILE A 141 -1.41 3.42 -21.02
N PHE A 142 -2.36 3.08 -20.17
CA PHE A 142 -3.28 1.97 -20.38
C PHE A 142 -4.53 2.42 -21.14
N TYR A 143 -5.07 3.57 -20.74
CA TYR A 143 -6.24 4.16 -21.38
C TYR A 143 -6.12 5.68 -21.40
N SER A 144 -6.23 6.25 -22.60
CA SER A 144 -5.89 7.65 -22.86
C SER A 144 -7.07 8.61 -22.77
N THR A 145 -8.31 8.10 -22.80
CA THR A 145 -9.51 8.92 -22.60
C THR A 145 -9.50 9.50 -21.20
N LEU A 146 -9.83 10.79 -21.09
CA LEU A 146 -9.92 11.47 -19.79
C LEU A 146 -11.26 11.13 -19.14
N GLY A 147 -11.27 10.83 -17.84
CA GLY A 147 -12.51 10.50 -17.12
C GLY A 147 -12.34 10.33 -15.61
N GLY A 148 -13.46 10.24 -14.89
CA GLY A 148 -13.44 9.79 -13.49
C GLY A 148 -13.30 8.27 -13.47
N TRP A 149 -12.32 7.76 -12.72
CA TRP A 149 -12.07 6.33 -12.60
C TRP A 149 -12.35 5.87 -11.18
N ASP A 150 -13.19 4.85 -11.07
CA ASP A 150 -13.39 4.15 -9.81
C ASP A 150 -12.12 3.45 -9.36
N ARG A 151 -12.02 3.33 -8.04
CA ARG A 151 -10.82 2.88 -7.31
C ARG A 151 -11.02 1.48 -6.75
N ASN A 152 -11.94 0.73 -7.35
CA ASN A 152 -12.37 -0.57 -6.88
C ASN A 152 -11.42 -1.66 -7.40
N ARG A 153 -11.35 -2.78 -6.66
CA ARG A 153 -10.48 -3.90 -7.04
C ARG A 153 -10.86 -4.40 -8.44
N THR A 154 -9.88 -4.46 -9.33
CA THR A 154 -10.02 -5.14 -10.62
C THR A 154 -10.14 -6.65 -10.37
N ILE A 155 -11.13 -7.28 -11.00
CA ILE A 155 -11.30 -8.74 -10.93
C ILE A 155 -11.17 -9.33 -12.34
N ALA A 156 -10.75 -10.59 -12.42
CA ALA A 156 -10.80 -11.31 -13.69
C ALA A 156 -12.26 -11.48 -14.15
N THR A 157 -12.49 -11.45 -15.47
CA THR A 157 -13.76 -11.85 -16.07
C THR A 157 -14.05 -13.33 -15.83
N PHE A 158 -15.31 -13.75 -15.94
CA PHE A 158 -15.70 -15.16 -15.70
C PHE A 158 -14.98 -16.16 -16.61
N ASP A 159 -14.68 -15.77 -17.84
CA ASP A 159 -13.91 -16.55 -18.80
C ASP A 159 -12.39 -16.51 -18.55
N LYS A 160 -11.92 -15.63 -17.65
CA LYS A 160 -10.51 -15.36 -17.33
C LYS A 160 -9.68 -14.81 -18.49
N GLU A 161 -10.32 -14.40 -19.58
CA GLU A 161 -9.67 -13.83 -20.76
C GLU A 161 -9.52 -12.30 -20.67
N GLY A 162 -10.07 -11.69 -19.62
CA GLY A 162 -10.07 -10.25 -19.45
C GLY A 162 -10.17 -9.79 -18.00
N LEU A 163 -10.24 -8.47 -17.86
CA LEU A 163 -10.32 -7.78 -16.58
C LEU A 163 -11.57 -6.93 -16.54
N LEU A 164 -12.30 -7.05 -15.44
CA LEU A 164 -13.38 -6.15 -15.11
C LEU A 164 -12.81 -5.06 -14.21
N PHE A 165 -12.74 -3.85 -14.76
CA PHE A 165 -12.63 -2.63 -14.00
C PHE A 165 -14.04 -2.21 -13.62
N PRO A 166 -14.47 -2.36 -12.35
CA PRO A 166 -15.62 -1.62 -11.87
C PRO A 166 -15.33 -0.12 -12.07
N CYS A 167 -16.01 0.49 -13.04
CA CYS A 167 -15.96 1.92 -13.36
C CYS A 167 -17.26 2.63 -12.97
#